data_AF-A0A6G2CHH3-F1
#
_entry.id   AF-A0A6G2CHH3-F1
#
_cell.length_a   1.000
_cell.length_b   1.000
_cell.length_c   1.000
_cell.angle_alpha   90.00
_cell.angle_beta   90.00
_cell.angle_gamma   90.00
#
_symmetry.space_group_name_H-M   'P 1'
#
loop_
_entity.id
_entity.type
_entity.pdbx_description
1 polymer ?
#
loop_
_entity_poly.entity_id
_entity_poly.type
_entity_poly.pdbx_seq_one_letter_code
_entity_poly.pdbx_strand_id
1 'polypeptide(L)'
;MMKSVFLNRIILIAIIAFVTGVLIILFSIPLSHLFYTVVEESGASYTITSTDERSALLFMINLNVVGTLISIAGLTGLIFIGNRYYDELKSVSK
;
A
#
# COMPACT_ATOMS: atom_id res chain seq x y z
N MET A 1 6.21 -24.42 -20.10
CA MET A 1 6.77 -23.04 -20.18
C MET A 1 5.75 -21.97 -19.79
N MET A 2 4.54 -21.91 -20.38
CA MET A 2 3.49 -20.92 -20.01
C MET A 2 3.10 -20.91 -18.52
N LYS A 3 3.07 -22.06 -17.85
CA LYS A 3 2.70 -22.18 -16.42
C LYS A 3 3.67 -21.42 -15.49
N SER A 4 4.97 -21.43 -15.81
CA SER A 4 6.00 -20.70 -15.05
C SER A 4 5.91 -19.18 -15.28
N VAL A 5 5.67 -18.74 -16.52
CA VAL A 5 5.49 -17.31 -16.84
C VAL A 5 4.24 -16.73 -16.17
N PHE A 6 3.14 -17.48 -16.17
CA PHE A 6 1.90 -17.08 -15.51
C PHE A 6 2.07 -16.97 -13.99
N LEU A 7 2.77 -17.93 -13.38
CA LEU A 7 3.01 -17.93 -11.94
C LEU A 7 3.96 -16.80 -11.51
N ASN A 8 5.01 -16.54 -12.28
CA ASN A 8 5.89 -15.39 -12.05
C ASN A 8 5.12 -14.06 -12.13
N ARG A 9 4.15 -13.93 -13.04
CA ARG A 9 3.29 -12.74 -13.11
C ARG A 9 2.41 -12.59 -11.86
N ILE A 10 1.82 -13.66 -11.37
CA ILE A 10 0.99 -13.60 -10.15
C ILE A 10 1.84 -13.24 -8.94
N ILE A 11 3.02 -13.83 -8.78
CA ILE A 11 3.95 -13.49 -7.70
C ILE A 11 4.31 -12.01 -7.76
N LEU A 12 4.66 -11.51 -8.95
CA LEU A 12 4.97 -10.11 -9.15
C LEU A 12 3.80 -9.20 -8.75
N ILE A 13 2.56 -9.53 -9.17
CA ILE A 13 1.36 -8.77 -8.80
C ILE A 13 1.15 -8.77 -7.28
N ALA A 14 1.35 -9.92 -6.61
CA ALA A 14 1.19 -10.03 -5.16
C ALA A 14 2.25 -9.22 -4.40
N ILE A 15 3.50 -9.20 -4.88
CA ILE A 15 4.57 -8.34 -4.32
C ILE A 15 4.22 -6.87 -4.53
N ILE A 16 3.83 -6.48 -5.75
CA ILE A 16 3.46 -5.09 -6.06
C ILE A 16 2.32 -4.63 -5.16
N ALA A 17 1.27 -5.46 -5.01
CA ALA A 17 0.16 -5.16 -4.10
C ALA A 17 0.66 -4.97 -2.67
N PHE A 18 1.44 -5.92 -2.13
CA PHE A 18 1.98 -5.82 -0.79
C PHE A 18 2.78 -4.52 -0.56
N VAL A 19 3.75 -4.25 -1.44
CA VAL A 19 4.60 -3.06 -1.37
C VAL A 19 3.76 -1.78 -1.50
N THR A 20 2.80 -1.75 -2.43
CA THR A 20 1.91 -0.60 -2.62
C THR A 20 1.09 -0.31 -1.36
N GLY A 21 0.52 -1.34 -0.74
CA GLY A 21 -0.23 -1.20 0.51
C GLY A 21 0.63 -0.65 1.65
N VAL A 22 1.86 -1.15 1.79
CA VAL A 22 2.82 -0.64 2.78
C VAL A 22 3.20 0.82 2.51
N LEU A 23 3.45 1.19 1.25
CA LEU A 23 3.76 2.57 0.89
C LEU A 23 2.59 3.51 1.21
N ILE A 24 1.34 3.10 0.92
CA ILE A 24 0.16 3.90 1.27
C ILE A 24 0.09 4.17 2.78
N ILE A 25 0.39 3.17 3.62
CA ILE A 25 0.45 3.32 5.07
C ILE A 25 1.56 4.29 5.49
N LEU A 26 2.79 4.06 5.00
CA LEU A 26 3.97 4.87 5.35
C LEU A 26 3.82 6.34 4.94
N PHE A 27 3.18 6.59 3.80
CA PHE A 27 2.95 7.94 3.28
C PHE A 27 1.60 8.53 3.72
N SER A 28 0.80 7.84 4.55
CA SER A 28 -0.52 8.33 4.94
C SER A 28 -0.50 9.68 5.66
N ILE A 29 0.50 9.90 6.52
CA ILE A 29 0.74 11.16 7.25
C ILE A 29 1.21 12.27 6.29
N PRO A 30 2.30 12.14 5.53
CA PRO A 30 2.74 13.22 4.64
C PRO A 30 1.69 13.54 3.57
N LEU A 31 0.93 12.55 3.07
CA LEU A 31 -0.17 12.78 2.14
C LEU A 31 -1.33 13.53 2.79
N SER A 32 -1.71 13.21 4.04
CA SER A 32 -2.79 13.94 4.70
C SER A 32 -2.44 15.40 4.94
N HIS A 33 -1.21 15.70 5.34
CA HIS A 33 -0.75 17.08 5.44
C HIS A 33 -0.70 17.75 4.07
N LEU A 34 -0.17 17.09 3.03
CA LEU A 34 -0.12 17.65 1.68
C LEU A 34 -1.50 18.08 1.15
N PHE A 35 -2.53 17.24 1.33
CA PHE A 35 -3.87 17.51 0.77
C PHE A 35 -4.71 18.48 1.58
N TYR A 36 -4.44 18.62 2.89
CA TYR A 36 -5.27 19.42 3.79
C TYR A 36 -4.53 20.61 4.43
N THR A 37 -3.29 20.87 4.02
CA THR A 37 -2.65 22.16 4.25
C THR A 37 -3.22 23.17 3.26
N VAL A 38 -3.87 24.20 3.80
CA VAL A 38 -4.33 25.37 3.07
C VAL A 38 -3.25 26.43 3.16
N VAL A 39 -2.98 27.07 2.03
CA VAL A 39 -2.05 28.19 1.91
C VAL A 39 -2.85 29.43 1.62
N GLU A 40 -2.94 30.34 2.58
CA GLU A 40 -3.56 31.64 2.39
C GLU A 40 -2.48 32.71 2.19
N GLU A 41 -2.56 33.44 1.07
CA GLU A 41 -1.78 34.65 0.87
C GLU A 41 -2.45 35.78 1.64
N SER A 42 -1.84 36.18 2.76
CA SER A 42 -2.21 37.42 3.43
C SER A 42 -1.68 38.58 2.60
N GLY A 43 -2.51 39.60 2.36
CA GLY A 43 -2.19 40.80 1.56
C GLY A 43 -0.99 41.64 2.04
N ALA A 44 -0.22 41.14 3.00
CA ALA A 44 1.01 41.71 3.53
C ALA A 44 2.19 40.71 3.43
N SER A 45 2.51 40.18 2.25
CA SER A 45 3.81 39.55 1.95
C SER A 45 4.26 38.34 2.79
N TYR A 46 3.40 37.74 3.63
CA TYR A 46 3.68 36.50 4.36
C TYR A 46 2.61 35.45 4.10
N THR A 47 3.04 34.19 4.02
CA THR A 47 2.19 33.03 3.78
C THR A 47 1.70 32.47 5.12
N ILE A 48 0.38 32.32 5.29
CA ILE A 48 -0.19 31.60 6.42
C ILE A 48 -0.49 30.17 5.95
N THR A 49 0.17 29.18 6.56
CA THR A 49 -0.16 27.77 6.36
C THR A 49 -1.00 27.29 7.53
N SER A 50 -2.22 26.84 7.27
CA SER A 50 -3.09 26.17 8.25
C SER A 50 -3.44 24.77 7.74
N THR A 51 -3.54 23.78 8.62
CA THR A 51 -3.97 22.43 8.24
C THR A 51 -5.33 22.16 8.83
N ASP A 52 -6.29 21.70 8.01
CA ASP A 52 -7.54 21.14 8.54
C ASP A 52 -7.24 19.77 9.18
N GLU A 53 -6.92 19.79 10.46
CA GLU A 53 -6.50 18.62 11.23
C GLU A 53 -7.56 17.50 11.23
N ARG A 54 -8.84 17.86 11.21
CA ARG A 54 -9.93 16.87 11.25
C ARG A 54 -10.02 16.13 9.93
N SER A 55 -10.00 16.86 8.81
CA SER A 55 -10.06 16.26 7.49
C SER A 55 -8.77 15.49 7.16
N ALA A 56 -7.62 16.02 7.57
CA ALA A 56 -6.32 15.33 7.46
C ALA A 56 -6.33 14.00 8.23
N LEU A 57 -6.85 13.99 9.47
CA LEU A 57 -6.93 12.77 10.27
C LEU A 57 -7.85 11.71 9.65
N LEU A 58 -9.03 12.12 9.16
CA LEU A 58 -9.95 11.19 8.49
C LEU A 58 -9.35 10.62 7.20
N PHE A 59 -8.66 11.44 6.42
CA PHE A 59 -7.98 10.99 5.22
C PHE A 59 -6.83 10.03 5.52
N MET A 60 -6.01 10.34 6.53
CA MET A 60 -4.94 9.45 7.01
C MET A 60 -5.50 8.09 7.44
N ILE A 61 -6.62 8.06 8.19
CA ILE A 61 -7.27 6.81 8.58
C ILE A 61 -7.71 6.02 7.34
N ASN A 62 -8.38 6.67 6.38
CA ASN A 62 -8.83 6.01 5.16
C ASN A 62 -7.66 5.44 4.35
N LEU A 63 -6.56 6.19 4.21
CA LEU A 63 -5.35 5.69 3.57
C LEU A 63 -4.78 4.48 4.30
N ASN A 64 -4.70 4.50 5.63
CA ASN A 64 -4.21 3.36 6.40
C ASN A 64 -5.11 2.13 6.27
N VAL A 65 -6.43 2.29 6.28
CA VAL A 65 -7.38 1.19 6.06
C VAL A 65 -7.19 0.57 4.67
N VAL A 66 -7.18 1.41 3.62
CA VAL A 66 -7.01 0.95 2.24
C VAL A 66 -5.64 0.28 2.05
N GLY A 67 -4.57 0.92 2.54
CA GLY A 67 -3.21 0.37 2.46
C GLY A 67 -3.07 -0.96 3.19
N THR A 68 -3.73 -1.11 4.34
CA THR A 68 -3.74 -2.37 5.11
C THR A 68 -4.45 -3.48 4.34
N LEU A 69 -5.62 -3.20 3.76
CA LEU A 69 -6.38 -4.18 2.96
C LEU A 69 -5.58 -4.67 1.75
N ILE A 70 -4.94 -3.74 1.02
CA ILE A 70 -4.11 -4.06 -0.14
C ILE A 70 -2.88 -4.89 0.30
N SER A 71 -2.23 -4.50 1.40
CA SER A 71 -1.08 -5.21 1.94
C SER A 71 -1.42 -6.65 2.34
N ILE A 72 -2.53 -6.84 3.08
CA ILE A 72 -3.00 -8.18 3.47
C ILE A 72 -3.34 -9.03 2.24
N ALA A 73 -3.99 -8.46 1.23
CA ALA A 73 -4.31 -9.19 0.00
C ALA A 73 -3.04 -9.66 -0.73
N GLY A 74 -2.03 -8.79 -0.86
CA GLY A 74 -0.73 -9.15 -1.43
C GLY A 74 -0.01 -10.24 -0.63
N LEU A 75 0.07 -10.08 0.70
CA LEU A 75 0.70 -11.06 1.58
C LEU A 75 0.00 -12.43 1.55
N THR A 76 -1.33 -12.44 1.58
CA THR A 76 -2.13 -13.67 1.51
C THR A 76 -1.89 -14.40 0.19
N GLY A 77 -1.82 -13.65 -0.93
CA GLY A 77 -1.46 -14.21 -2.23
C GLY A 77 -0.08 -14.86 -2.23
N LEU A 78 0.92 -14.21 -1.61
CA LEU A 78 2.28 -14.75 -1.49
C LEU A 78 2.33 -16.02 -0.64
N ILE A 79 1.66 -16.04 0.51
CA ILE A 79 1.60 -17.21 1.40
C ILE A 79 0.96 -18.39 0.68
N PHE A 80 -0.16 -18.17 -0.02
CA PHE A 80 -0.85 -19.23 -0.75
C PHE A 80 0.04 -19.85 -1.85
N ILE A 81 0.73 -19.01 -2.62
CA ILE A 81 1.65 -19.47 -3.66
C ILE A 81 2.83 -20.22 -3.04
N GLY A 82 3.45 -19.68 -1.99
CA GLY A 82 4.57 -20.29 -1.28
C GLY A 82 4.22 -21.69 -0.74
N ASN A 83 3.06 -21.83 -0.09
CA ASN A 83 2.58 -23.11 0.42
C ASN A 83 2.38 -24.14 -0.70
N ARG A 84 1.79 -23.73 -1.84
CA ARG A 84 1.60 -24.63 -2.98
C ARG A 84 2.92 -25.12 -3.56
N TYR A 85 3.92 -24.23 -3.68
CA TYR A 85 5.25 -24.62 -4.13
C TYR A 85 5.94 -25.59 -3.16
N TYR A 86 5.80 -25.36 -1.87
CA TYR A 86 6.34 -26.25 -0.84
C TYR A 86 5.73 -27.65 -0.92
N ASP A 87 4.41 -27.75 -1.09
CA ASP A 87 3.71 -29.04 -1.24
C ASP A 87 4.13 -29.77 -2.52
N GLU A 88 4.28 -29.05 -3.65
CA GLU A 88 4.77 -29.62 -4.91
C GLU A 88 6.20 -30.18 -4.73
N LEU A 89 7.13 -29.44 -4.11
CA LEU A 89 8.49 -29.92 -3.83
C LEU A 89 8.50 -31.14 -2.90
N LYS A 90 7.67 -31.14 -1.86
CA LYS A 90 7.55 -32.25 -0.92
C LYS A 90 7.03 -33.53 -1.58
N SER A 91 6.13 -33.40 -2.57
CA SER A 91 5.57 -34.55 -3.31
C SER A 91 6.57 -35.24 -4.23
N VAL A 92 7.58 -34.51 -4.74
CA VAL A 92 8.61 -35.05 -5.64
C VAL A 92 9.76 -35.72 -4.87
N SER A 93 9.89 -35.42 -3.58
CA SER A 93 10.91 -35.97 -2.68
C SER A 93 10.56 -37.34 -2.07
N LYS A 94 9.38 -37.90 -2.38
CA LYS A 94 8.94 -39.23 -1.95
C LYS A 94 8.93 -40.20 -3.12
#